data_AF-A0A6M2D8K4-F1
#
_entry.id   AF-A0A6M2D8K4-F1
#
_cell.length_a   1.000
_cell.length_b   1.000
_cell.length_c   1.000
_cell.angle_alpha   90.00
_cell.angle_beta   90.00
_cell.angle_gamma   90.00
#
_symmetry.space_group_name_H-M   'P 1'
#
loop_
_entity.id
_entity.type
_entity.pdbx_description
1 polymer ?
#
loop_
_entity_poly.entity_id
_entity_poly.type
_entity_poly.pdbx_seq_one_letter_code
_entity_poly.pdbx_strand_id
1 'polypeptide(L)'
;MFWTNLRTTASYGSLREKCIVQTSLLKGTPMPKLYKSSIAERRTSPAAYCMDQVKQHDYENYLCSLLLPAGLRRSAFAIRAFNVELAQIRDVVSRADIGVMRIHFWKDAVERVYKGNPPEHPVAQELSVVVQSKQLSRHWMTRMIESRESTLGDRPHSTLTELEEYAEKSVSCTLYLILQAMGVQNVACDHVASHVGKLQG
;
A
#
# COMPACT_ATOMS: atom_id res chain seq x y z
N MET A 1 13.00 -61.26 39.58
CA MET A 1 14.12 -61.75 38.74
C MET A 1 14.38 -60.66 37.70
N PHE A 2 15.35 -59.74 37.87
CA PHE A 2 16.79 -59.95 37.61
C PHE A 2 16.95 -60.71 36.28
N TRP A 3 17.32 -60.10 35.14
CA TRP A 3 18.46 -59.21 34.83
C TRP A 3 18.05 -58.18 33.74
N THR A 4 18.29 -56.86 33.80
CA THR A 4 19.57 -56.08 33.67
C THR A 4 20.41 -56.42 32.44
N ASN A 5 20.57 -55.52 31.45
CA ASN A 5 21.70 -54.57 31.26
C ASN A 5 22.29 -54.82 29.84
N LEU A 6 22.91 -53.93 29.06
CA LEU A 6 23.71 -52.72 29.31
C LEU A 6 23.80 -51.93 27.95
N ARG A 7 23.46 -50.65 27.92
CA ARG A 7 24.32 -49.45 27.68
C ARG A 7 25.02 -49.27 26.32
N THR A 8 24.53 -48.24 25.61
CA THR A 8 25.25 -47.03 25.13
C THR A 8 26.78 -46.97 25.12
N THR A 9 27.36 -46.61 23.97
CA THR A 9 28.27 -45.46 23.70
C THR A 9 28.36 -45.29 22.16
N ALA A 10 27.86 -44.20 21.56
CA ALA A 10 28.56 -42.95 21.27
C ALA A 10 29.88 -43.13 20.49
N SER A 11 29.85 -42.86 19.17
CA SER A 11 30.92 -42.09 18.52
C SER A 11 30.37 -41.41 17.26
N TYR A 12 30.22 -40.10 17.36
CA TYR A 12 30.13 -39.18 16.22
C TYR A 12 31.50 -39.14 15.53
N GLY A 13 31.55 -39.33 14.21
CA GLY A 13 32.79 -39.10 13.47
C GLY A 13 32.69 -39.29 11.96
N SER A 14 32.58 -38.17 11.25
CA SER A 14 33.18 -37.89 9.93
C SER A 14 32.69 -38.73 8.73
N LEU A 15 31.69 -38.31 7.94
CA LEU A 15 31.76 -37.32 6.85
C LEU A 15 32.96 -37.46 5.90
N ARG A 16 32.98 -38.49 5.01
CA ARG A 16 33.71 -38.36 3.72
C ARG A 16 33.47 -39.39 2.59
N GLU A 17 32.42 -40.21 2.59
CA GLU A 17 32.29 -41.28 1.57
C GLU A 17 30.92 -41.44 0.90
N LYS A 18 30.21 -40.34 0.58
CA LYS A 18 29.02 -40.41 -0.30
C LYS A 18 29.00 -39.33 -1.37
N CYS A 19 29.96 -39.40 -2.28
CA CYS A 19 29.80 -38.80 -3.61
C CYS A 19 30.51 -39.70 -4.63
N ILE A 20 29.98 -39.77 -5.84
CA ILE A 20 30.46 -40.59 -6.99
C ILE A 20 29.79 -41.98 -7.07
N VAL A 21 28.49 -42.03 -7.39
CA VAL A 21 27.95 -42.97 -8.39
C VAL A 21 26.65 -42.38 -8.96
N GLN A 22 26.68 -41.85 -10.18
CA GLN A 22 25.70 -42.16 -11.23
C GLN A 22 26.01 -41.36 -12.50
N THR A 23 26.73 -41.99 -13.42
CA THR A 23 26.94 -41.51 -14.78
C THR A 23 26.59 -42.64 -15.72
N SER A 24 25.29 -42.80 -16.01
CA SER A 24 24.84 -43.66 -17.11
C SER A 24 23.45 -43.24 -17.60
N LEU A 25 23.38 -42.95 -18.91
CA LEU A 25 22.20 -42.96 -19.78
C LEU A 25 21.24 -41.75 -19.71
N LEU A 26 21.63 -40.65 -20.37
CA LEU A 26 20.68 -39.64 -20.89
C LEU A 26 20.86 -39.50 -22.41
N LYS A 27 20.18 -40.36 -23.17
CA LYS A 27 19.87 -40.08 -24.58
C LYS A 27 18.69 -39.10 -24.58
N GLY A 28 18.93 -37.88 -25.02
CA GLY A 28 17.97 -36.78 -24.96
C GLY A 28 16.74 -37.01 -25.84
N THR A 29 15.59 -37.13 -25.20
CA THR A 29 14.30 -36.72 -25.76
C THR A 29 14.07 -35.25 -25.39
N PRO A 30 13.57 -34.39 -26.30
CA PRO A 30 13.28 -33.02 -25.94
C PRO A 30 12.14 -33.02 -24.91
N MET A 31 12.44 -32.55 -23.70
CA MET A 31 11.45 -32.30 -22.65
C MET A 31 10.34 -31.41 -23.22
N PRO A 32 9.07 -31.81 -23.11
CA PRO A 32 7.97 -30.89 -23.31
C PRO A 32 8.19 -29.71 -22.36
N LYS A 33 8.21 -28.49 -22.88
CA LYS A 33 8.22 -27.29 -22.05
C LYS A 33 6.96 -27.29 -21.19
N LEU A 34 7.04 -27.88 -20.00
CA LEU A 34 6.08 -27.67 -18.92
C LEU A 34 6.33 -26.27 -18.33
N TYR A 35 6.19 -25.25 -19.17
CA TYR A 35 5.87 -23.92 -18.70
C TYR A 35 4.37 -23.92 -18.42
N LYS A 36 4.03 -24.49 -17.26
CA LYS A 36 2.78 -24.17 -16.58
C LYS A 36 3.16 -23.50 -15.27
N SER A 37 3.31 -22.19 -15.32
CA SER A 37 2.61 -21.38 -14.35
C SER A 37 1.68 -20.50 -15.15
N SER A 38 0.42 -20.93 -15.28
CA SER A 38 -0.66 -20.00 -15.44
C SER A 38 -0.50 -18.97 -14.33
N ILE A 39 -0.05 -17.76 -14.66
CA ILE A 39 -0.49 -16.59 -13.92
C ILE A 39 -1.98 -16.52 -14.27
N ALA A 40 -2.78 -17.34 -13.58
CA ALA A 40 -4.15 -16.97 -13.37
C ALA A 40 -4.03 -15.60 -12.72
N GLU A 41 -4.44 -14.55 -13.44
CA GLU A 41 -4.65 -13.23 -12.85
C GLU A 41 -5.41 -13.45 -11.56
N ARG A 42 -4.71 -13.42 -10.42
CA ARG A 42 -5.41 -13.35 -9.14
C ARG A 42 -6.11 -12.02 -9.22
N ARG A 43 -7.42 -12.03 -9.45
CA ARG A 43 -8.27 -10.88 -9.20
C ARG A 43 -8.11 -10.56 -7.71
N THR A 44 -7.14 -9.70 -7.40
CA THR A 44 -6.94 -9.18 -6.06
C THR A 44 -8.14 -8.33 -5.74
N SER A 45 -8.75 -8.54 -4.57
CA SER A 45 -9.85 -7.69 -4.13
C SER A 45 -9.40 -6.24 -4.07
N PRO A 46 -10.31 -5.26 -4.23
CA PRO A 46 -9.99 -3.84 -4.06
C PRO A 46 -9.23 -3.53 -2.76
N ALA A 47 -9.66 -4.13 -1.65
CA ALA A 47 -8.98 -4.03 -0.36
C ALA A 47 -7.54 -4.59 -0.37
N ALA A 48 -7.31 -5.76 -1.00
CA ALA A 48 -5.98 -6.35 -1.11
C ALA A 48 -5.06 -5.48 -1.98
N TYR A 49 -5.59 -4.96 -3.10
CA TYR A 49 -4.86 -4.02 -3.95
C TYR A 49 -4.42 -2.78 -3.17
N CYS A 50 -5.32 -2.15 -2.40
CA CYS A 50 -4.96 -0.99 -1.57
C CYS A 50 -3.84 -1.31 -0.59
N MET A 51 -3.90 -2.45 0.10
CA MET A 51 -2.84 -2.86 1.02
C MET A 51 -1.52 -3.08 0.31
N ASP A 52 -1.53 -3.75 -0.84
CA ASP A 52 -0.33 -4.04 -1.62
C ASP A 52 0.30 -2.77 -2.21
N GLN A 53 -0.51 -1.81 -2.66
CA GLN A 53 -0.03 -0.50 -3.11
C GLN A 53 0.70 0.25 -2.00
N VAL A 54 0.11 0.32 -0.81
CA VAL A 54 0.76 0.97 0.34
C VAL A 54 2.03 0.22 0.73
N LYS A 55 2.01 -1.12 0.72
CA LYS A 55 3.20 -1.92 1.03
C LYS A 55 4.36 -1.67 0.06
N GLN A 56 4.07 -1.49 -1.23
CA GLN A 56 5.08 -1.32 -2.27
C GLN A 56 5.65 0.11 -2.30
N HIS A 57 4.82 1.12 -2.06
CA HIS A 57 5.17 2.52 -2.30
C HIS A 57 5.26 3.38 -1.03
N ASP A 58 4.79 2.88 0.10
CA ASP A 58 4.75 3.59 1.39
C ASP A 58 4.91 2.59 2.56
N TYR A 59 6.06 1.90 2.57
CA TYR A 59 6.30 0.76 3.46
C TYR A 59 6.27 1.13 4.95
N GLU A 60 6.74 2.33 5.31
CA GLU A 60 6.69 2.82 6.69
C GLU A 60 5.25 2.95 7.18
N ASN A 61 4.39 3.59 6.38
CA ASN A 61 2.98 3.70 6.75
C ASN A 61 2.21 2.39 6.59
N TYR A 62 2.67 1.45 5.76
CA TYR A 62 2.18 0.09 5.75
C TYR A 62 2.35 -0.54 7.13
N LEU A 63 3.57 -0.52 7.69
CA LEU A 63 3.86 -1.05 9.02
C LEU A 63 3.04 -0.35 10.10
N CYS A 64 2.98 0.99 10.09
CA CYS A 64 2.18 1.75 11.05
C CYS A 64 0.68 1.40 10.97
N SER A 65 0.15 1.17 9.76
CA SER A 65 -1.26 0.81 9.58
C SER A 65 -1.59 -0.58 10.12
N LEU A 66 -0.63 -1.50 10.22
CA LEU A 66 -0.83 -2.81 10.84
C LEU A 66 -1.05 -2.71 12.36
N LEU A 67 -0.58 -1.64 13.00
CA LEU A 67 -0.76 -1.40 14.43
C LEU A 67 -2.16 -0.88 14.77
N LEU A 68 -2.93 -0.44 13.76
CA LEU A 68 -4.32 0.00 13.97
C LEU A 68 -5.23 -1.19 14.32
N PRO A 69 -6.35 -0.95 15.05
CA PRO A 69 -7.36 -1.97 15.30
C PRO A 69 -7.86 -2.61 14.01
N ALA A 70 -8.15 -3.91 14.04
CA ALA A 70 -8.50 -4.69 12.84
C ALA A 70 -9.62 -4.05 11.98
N GLY A 71 -10.66 -3.51 12.64
CA GLY A 71 -11.78 -2.84 11.96
C GLY A 71 -11.45 -1.51 11.26
N LEU A 72 -10.26 -0.94 11.51
CA LEU A 72 -9.81 0.31 10.91
C LEU A 72 -8.74 0.13 9.83
N ARG A 73 -8.02 -1.00 9.83
CA ARG A 73 -6.94 -1.27 8.89
C ARG A 73 -7.39 -1.13 7.44
N ARG A 74 -8.58 -1.67 7.12
CA ARG A 74 -9.18 -1.58 5.78
C ARG A 74 -9.37 -0.12 5.33
N SER A 75 -9.95 0.71 6.19
CA SER A 75 -10.12 2.14 5.93
C SER A 75 -8.79 2.86 5.78
N ALA A 76 -7.83 2.59 6.67
CA ALA A 76 -6.51 3.20 6.62
C ALA A 76 -5.76 2.86 5.32
N PHE A 77 -5.78 1.59 4.88
CA PHE A 77 -5.15 1.20 3.63
C PHE A 77 -5.83 1.82 2.41
N ALA A 78 -7.16 1.95 2.39
CA ALA A 78 -7.86 2.61 1.28
C ALA A 78 -7.47 4.09 1.15
N ILE A 79 -7.46 4.81 2.28
CA ILE A 79 -7.09 6.23 2.33
C ILE A 79 -5.63 6.42 1.93
N ARG A 80 -4.73 5.59 2.46
CA ARG A 80 -3.30 5.66 2.13
C ARG A 80 -3.01 5.26 0.69
N ALA A 81 -3.69 4.25 0.15
CA ALA A 81 -3.56 3.87 -1.26
C ALA A 81 -3.97 5.02 -2.18
N PHE A 82 -5.01 5.78 -1.82
CA PHE A 82 -5.36 7.00 -2.54
C PHE A 82 -4.25 8.07 -2.48
N ASN A 83 -3.64 8.29 -1.32
CA ASN A 83 -2.48 9.17 -1.21
C ASN A 83 -1.31 8.70 -2.10
N VAL A 84 -1.05 7.39 -2.15
CA VAL A 84 -0.02 6.77 -3.01
C VAL A 84 -0.32 7.01 -4.49
N GLU A 85 -1.54 6.73 -4.95
CA GLU A 85 -1.96 6.98 -6.34
C GLU A 85 -1.79 8.45 -6.73
N LEU A 86 -2.11 9.37 -5.83
CA LEU A 86 -1.94 10.81 -6.03
C LEU A 86 -0.47 11.25 -6.03
N ALA A 87 0.36 10.71 -5.16
CA ALA A 87 1.79 11.02 -5.09
C ALA A 87 2.53 10.58 -6.36
N GLN A 88 2.20 9.40 -6.90
CA GLN A 88 2.83 8.84 -8.09
C GLN A 88 2.46 9.55 -9.39
N ILE A 89 1.46 10.44 -9.40
CA ILE A 89 1.06 11.16 -10.63
C ILE A 89 2.25 11.91 -11.24
N ARG A 90 3.15 12.45 -10.41
CA ARG A 90 4.36 13.14 -10.88
C ARG A 90 5.42 12.16 -11.39
N ASP A 91 5.65 11.06 -10.67
CA ASP A 91 6.75 10.12 -10.97
C ASP A 91 6.50 9.29 -12.24
N VAL A 92 5.24 8.98 -12.52
CA VAL A 92 4.85 8.12 -13.65
C VAL A 92 4.71 8.91 -14.95
N VAL A 93 4.67 10.24 -14.89
CA VAL A 93 4.28 11.07 -16.01
C VAL A 93 5.43 11.94 -16.50
N SER A 94 5.99 11.59 -17.66
CA SER A 94 7.04 12.37 -18.32
C SER A 94 6.52 13.62 -19.05
N ARG A 95 5.20 13.74 -19.24
CA ARG A 95 4.56 14.86 -19.97
C ARG A 95 3.42 15.46 -19.15
N ALA A 96 3.47 16.77 -18.89
CA ALA A 96 2.52 17.47 -18.02
C ALA A 96 1.03 17.26 -18.38
N ASP A 97 0.71 17.02 -19.67
CA ASP A 97 -0.64 16.77 -20.16
C ASP A 97 -1.29 15.50 -19.56
N ILE A 98 -0.53 14.41 -19.45
CA ILE A 98 -1.03 13.15 -18.86
C ILE A 98 -1.29 13.33 -17.35
N GLY A 99 -0.51 14.16 -16.68
CA GLY A 99 -0.64 14.45 -15.25
C GLY A 99 -1.96 15.16 -14.96
N VAL A 100 -2.29 16.16 -15.79
CA VAL A 100 -3.57 16.87 -15.74
C VAL A 100 -4.75 15.90 -15.97
N MET A 101 -4.64 14.98 -16.93
CA MET A 101 -5.69 13.97 -17.17
C MET A 101 -5.90 13.06 -15.96
N ARG A 102 -4.82 12.61 -15.30
CA ARG A 102 -4.91 11.78 -14.07
C ARG A 102 -5.53 12.55 -12.90
N ILE A 103 -5.20 13.83 -12.74
CA ILE A 103 -5.84 14.68 -11.73
C ILE A 103 -7.34 14.82 -12.02
N HIS A 104 -7.73 15.08 -13.27
CA HIS A 104 -9.14 15.16 -13.66
C HIS A 104 -9.89 13.85 -13.38
N PHE A 105 -9.27 12.71 -13.73
CA PHE A 105 -9.81 11.40 -13.39
C PHE A 105 -10.07 11.28 -11.88
N TRP A 106 -9.15 11.68 -11.02
CA TRP A 106 -9.33 11.59 -9.58
C TRP A 106 -10.37 12.56 -9.03
N LYS A 107 -10.51 13.77 -9.59
CA LYS A 107 -11.61 14.70 -9.25
C LYS A 107 -12.97 14.06 -9.53
N ASP A 108 -13.14 13.48 -10.73
CA ASP A 108 -14.37 12.80 -11.11
C ASP A 108 -14.60 11.51 -10.30
N ALA A 109 -13.54 10.76 -10.04
CA ALA A 109 -13.61 9.52 -9.27
C ALA A 109 -14.08 9.79 -7.84
N VAL A 110 -13.55 10.82 -7.17
CA VAL A 110 -13.99 11.21 -5.83
C VAL A 110 -15.45 11.63 -5.85
N GLU A 111 -15.89 12.47 -6.79
CA GLU A 111 -17.30 12.84 -6.93
C GLU A 111 -18.20 11.59 -7.05
N ARG A 112 -17.81 10.65 -7.90
CA ARG A 112 -18.51 9.39 -8.14
C ARG A 112 -18.52 8.45 -6.93
N VAL A 113 -17.41 8.39 -6.18
CA VAL A 113 -17.29 7.64 -4.92
C VAL A 113 -18.34 8.10 -3.91
N TYR A 114 -18.50 9.42 -3.74
CA TYR A 114 -19.48 10.02 -2.83
C TYR A 114 -20.93 9.88 -3.32
N LYS A 115 -21.15 9.71 -4.63
CA LYS A 115 -22.45 9.36 -5.22
C LYS A 115 -22.78 7.87 -5.18
N GLY A 116 -21.90 7.02 -4.66
CA GLY A 116 -22.08 5.57 -4.62
C GLY A 116 -21.93 4.87 -5.97
N ASN A 117 -21.30 5.52 -6.96
CA ASN A 117 -21.07 4.97 -8.30
C ASN A 117 -19.59 5.07 -8.71
N PRO A 118 -18.65 4.49 -7.93
CA PRO A 118 -17.22 4.62 -8.19
C PRO A 118 -16.84 4.08 -9.58
N PRO A 119 -15.80 4.62 -10.23
CA PRO A 119 -15.25 4.01 -11.44
C PRO A 119 -14.65 2.62 -11.17
N GLU A 120 -14.36 1.86 -12.22
CA GLU A 120 -13.68 0.56 -12.15
C GLU A 120 -12.17 0.71 -11.85
N HIS A 121 -11.87 1.32 -10.70
CA HIS A 121 -10.53 1.44 -10.16
C HIS A 121 -10.52 0.85 -8.76
N PRO A 122 -9.61 -0.09 -8.42
CA PRO A 122 -9.62 -0.79 -7.13
C PRO A 122 -9.64 0.18 -5.94
N VAL A 123 -8.80 1.21 -5.95
CA VAL A 123 -8.78 2.22 -4.87
C VAL A 123 -10.10 2.99 -4.79
N ALA A 124 -10.72 3.37 -5.92
CA ALA A 124 -11.97 4.11 -5.90
C ALA A 124 -13.14 3.23 -5.40
N GLN A 125 -13.18 1.96 -5.81
CA GLN A 125 -14.17 0.99 -5.32
C GLN A 125 -14.05 0.81 -3.81
N GLU A 126 -12.82 0.66 -3.31
CA GLU A 126 -12.56 0.48 -1.89
C GLU A 126 -12.86 1.76 -1.08
N LEU A 127 -12.50 2.94 -1.60
CA LEU A 127 -12.89 4.21 -1.00
C LEU A 127 -14.40 4.36 -0.90
N SER A 128 -15.19 3.91 -1.87
CA SER A 128 -16.66 4.00 -1.80
C SER A 128 -17.23 3.19 -0.64
N VAL A 129 -16.70 1.98 -0.40
CA VAL A 129 -17.06 1.17 0.77
C VAL A 129 -16.72 1.90 2.08
N VAL A 130 -15.54 2.51 2.14
CA VAL A 130 -15.07 3.20 3.35
C VAL A 130 -15.86 4.49 3.60
N VAL A 131 -16.10 5.31 2.57
CA VAL A 131 -16.87 6.55 2.67
C VAL A 131 -18.30 6.28 3.16
N GLN A 132 -18.96 5.25 2.61
CA GLN A 132 -20.32 4.89 3.02
C GLN A 132 -20.38 4.37 4.46
N SER A 133 -19.37 3.61 4.90
CA SER A 133 -19.34 3.02 6.25
C SER A 133 -18.85 3.97 7.35
N LYS A 134 -18.00 4.95 7.01
CA LYS A 134 -17.32 5.83 7.98
C LYS A 134 -17.70 7.31 7.87
N GLN A 135 -18.51 7.69 6.88
CA GLN A 135 -18.93 9.09 6.66
C GLN A 135 -17.73 10.05 6.52
N LEU A 136 -16.70 9.63 5.78
CA LEU A 136 -15.48 10.43 5.62
C LEU A 136 -15.75 11.74 4.88
N SER A 137 -15.09 12.82 5.30
CA SER A 137 -15.27 14.13 4.68
C SER A 137 -14.68 14.19 3.27
N ARG A 138 -15.51 14.58 2.30
CA ARG A 138 -15.07 14.84 0.92
C ARG A 138 -14.02 15.93 0.85
N HIS A 139 -14.12 16.92 1.73
CA HIS A 139 -13.24 18.08 1.76
C HIS A 139 -11.76 17.69 1.77
N TRP A 140 -11.38 16.71 2.60
CA TRP A 140 -9.99 16.27 2.72
C TRP A 140 -9.48 15.58 1.46
N MET A 141 -10.30 14.73 0.83
CA MET A 141 -9.92 14.08 -0.44
C MET A 141 -9.74 15.10 -1.56
N THR A 142 -10.62 16.10 -1.65
CA THR A 142 -10.49 17.18 -2.64
C THR A 142 -9.20 17.97 -2.43
N ARG A 143 -8.88 18.35 -1.18
CA ARG A 143 -7.64 19.09 -0.87
C ARG A 143 -6.37 18.32 -1.23
N MET A 144 -6.37 16.99 -1.02
CA MET A 144 -5.26 16.14 -1.45
C MET A 144 -5.04 16.23 -2.97
N ILE A 145 -6.10 16.17 -3.76
CA ILE A 145 -6.03 16.30 -5.23
C ILE A 145 -5.51 17.69 -5.63
N GLU A 146 -6.08 18.75 -5.07
CA GLU A 146 -5.70 20.14 -5.36
C GLU A 146 -4.22 20.40 -5.03
N SER A 147 -3.69 19.81 -3.95
CA SER A 147 -2.27 19.91 -3.59
C SER A 147 -1.34 19.31 -4.65
N ARG A 148 -1.78 18.24 -5.32
CA ARG A 148 -1.00 17.58 -6.39
C ARG A 148 -1.13 18.34 -7.70
N GLU A 149 -2.33 18.85 -7.99
CA GLU A 149 -2.57 19.68 -9.16
C GLU A 149 -1.68 20.93 -9.17
N SER A 150 -1.56 21.62 -8.03
CA SER A 150 -0.73 22.83 -7.92
C SER A 150 0.77 22.56 -8.11
N THR A 151 1.22 21.32 -7.95
CA THR A 151 2.62 20.92 -8.04
C THR A 151 2.98 20.19 -9.34
N LEU A 152 2.04 19.98 -10.27
CA LEU A 152 2.27 19.30 -11.55
C LEU A 152 3.29 20.01 -12.48
N GLY A 153 3.53 21.29 -12.28
CA GLY A 153 4.45 22.09 -13.10
C GLY A 153 5.90 22.13 -12.61
N ASP A 154 6.30 21.23 -11.70
CA ASP A 154 7.64 21.18 -11.08
C ASP A 154 8.13 22.54 -10.56
N ARG A 155 7.23 23.29 -9.93
CA ARG A 155 7.59 24.51 -9.24
C ARG A 155 8.08 24.13 -7.84
N PRO A 156 9.37 24.33 -7.52
CA PRO A 156 9.85 24.11 -6.16
C PRO A 156 9.15 25.07 -5.19
N HIS A 157 8.94 24.62 -3.96
CA HIS A 157 8.46 25.48 -2.89
C HIS A 157 9.52 26.54 -2.59
N SER A 158 9.13 27.81 -2.60
CA SER A 158 10.05 28.94 -2.42
C SER A 158 10.30 29.27 -0.96
N THR A 159 9.40 28.85 -0.07
CA THR A 159 9.47 29.10 1.37
C THR A 159 9.13 27.86 2.18
N LEU A 160 9.60 27.80 3.43
CA LEU A 160 9.20 26.74 4.37
C LEU A 160 7.68 26.72 4.58
N THR A 161 7.05 27.88 4.63
CA THR A 161 5.60 27.99 4.78
C THR A 161 4.84 27.34 3.62
N GLU A 162 5.29 27.54 2.38
CA GLU A 162 4.68 26.86 1.22
C GLU A 162 4.82 25.34 1.30
N LEU A 163 5.97 24.84 1.78
CA LEU A 163 6.20 23.41 1.97
C LEU A 163 5.28 22.85 3.07
N GLU A 164 5.17 23.53 4.21
CA GLU A 164 4.27 23.15 5.29
C GLU A 164 2.80 23.16 4.85
N GLU A 165 2.40 24.12 4.04
CA GLU A 165 1.04 24.16 3.47
C GLU A 165 0.79 22.99 2.52
N TYR A 166 1.78 22.58 1.73
CA TYR A 166 1.67 21.42 0.85
C TYR A 166 1.54 20.13 1.67
N ALA A 167 2.36 19.94 2.69
CA ALA A 167 2.28 18.79 3.58
C ALA A 167 0.94 18.73 4.33
N GLU A 168 0.44 19.90 4.78
CA GLU A 168 -0.89 20.04 5.39
C GLU A 168 -2.02 19.64 4.45
N LYS A 169 -1.94 20.07 3.19
CA LYS A 169 -2.95 19.77 2.16
C LYS A 169 -2.82 18.35 1.59
N SER A 170 -1.81 17.57 1.98
CA SER A 170 -1.59 16.21 1.47
C SER A 170 -1.47 15.15 2.55
N VAL A 171 -0.34 15.07 3.23
CA VAL A 171 -0.07 14.04 4.26
C VAL A 171 -0.96 14.23 5.48
N SER A 172 -1.13 15.47 5.98
CA SER A 172 -2.03 15.71 7.13
C SER A 172 -3.48 15.35 6.82
N CYS A 173 -3.95 15.60 5.59
CA CYS A 173 -5.29 15.19 5.15
C CYS A 173 -5.53 13.68 5.23
N THR A 174 -4.50 12.87 4.96
CA THR A 174 -4.56 11.41 5.16
C THR A 174 -4.79 11.05 6.63
N LEU A 175 -4.09 11.74 7.55
CA LEU A 175 -4.25 11.53 8.99
C LEU A 175 -5.62 11.99 9.50
N TYR A 176 -6.13 13.13 9.03
CA TYR A 176 -7.49 13.59 9.35
C TYR A 176 -8.56 12.59 8.92
N LEU A 177 -8.43 12.01 7.73
CA LEU A 177 -9.35 10.98 7.25
C LEU A 177 -9.28 9.70 8.09
N ILE A 178 -8.09 9.32 8.57
CA ILE A 178 -7.92 8.17 9.47
C ILE A 178 -8.57 8.46 10.83
N LEU A 179 -8.36 9.66 11.42
CA LEU A 179 -9.02 10.08 12.65
C LEU A 179 -10.55 10.07 12.51
N GLN A 180 -11.07 10.55 11.38
CA GLN A 180 -12.50 10.49 11.07
C GLN A 180 -13.00 9.04 10.97
N ALA A 181 -12.25 8.14 10.32
CA ALA A 181 -12.59 6.71 10.25
C ALA A 181 -12.64 6.03 11.64
N MET A 182 -11.84 6.55 12.58
CA MET A 182 -11.83 6.15 13.99
C MET A 182 -12.99 6.72 14.80
N GLY A 183 -13.71 7.72 14.28
CA GLY A 183 -14.72 8.46 15.03
C GLY A 183 -14.13 9.45 16.03
N VAL A 184 -12.86 9.85 15.85
CA VAL A 184 -12.21 10.85 16.71
C VAL A 184 -12.55 12.24 16.18
N GLN A 185 -13.18 13.06 17.03
CA GLN A 185 -13.48 14.46 16.76
C GLN A 185 -12.90 15.29 17.91
N ASN A 186 -11.61 15.60 17.80
CA ASN A 186 -10.88 16.30 18.85
C ASN A 186 -9.84 17.23 18.23
N VAL A 187 -9.97 18.53 18.51
CA VAL A 187 -9.11 19.58 17.98
C VAL A 187 -7.64 19.35 18.32
N ALA A 188 -7.32 18.85 19.53
CA ALA A 188 -5.94 18.54 19.90
C ALA A 188 -5.38 17.37 19.06
N CYS A 189 -6.19 16.35 18.74
CA CYS A 189 -5.79 15.28 17.83
C CYS A 189 -5.55 15.81 16.42
N ASP A 190 -6.38 16.75 15.95
CA ASP A 190 -6.20 17.39 14.64
C ASP A 190 -4.90 18.22 14.61
N HIS A 191 -4.58 18.97 15.67
CA HIS A 191 -3.30 19.68 15.77
C HIS A 191 -2.10 18.72 15.73
N VAL A 192 -2.16 17.61 16.45
CA VAL A 192 -1.11 16.58 16.41
C VAL A 192 -0.99 15.99 15.00
N ALA A 193 -2.10 15.67 14.36
CA ALA A 193 -2.11 15.16 12.98
C ALA A 193 -1.52 16.18 11.99
N SER A 194 -1.81 17.48 12.15
CA SER A 194 -1.20 18.56 11.37
C SER A 194 0.32 18.55 11.51
N HIS A 195 0.83 18.54 12.74
CA HIS A 195 2.26 18.55 13.01
C HIS A 195 2.95 17.29 12.49
N VAL A 196 2.38 16.11 12.74
CA VAL A 196 2.94 14.84 12.25
C VAL A 196 2.95 14.82 10.71
N GLY A 197 1.87 15.28 10.07
CA GLY A 197 1.78 15.32 8.62
C GLY A 197 2.81 16.27 8.00
N LYS A 198 3.05 17.43 8.60
CA LYS A 198 4.10 18.38 8.19
C LYS A 198 5.52 17.88 8.42
N LEU A 199 5.75 17.07 9.44
CA LEU A 199 7.06 16.46 9.69
C LEU A 199 7.36 15.32 8.71
N GLN A 200 6.32 14.64 8.24
CA GLN A 200 6.43 13.49 7.35
C GLN A 200 6.45 13.86 5.85
N GLY A 201 5.70 14.88 5.45
CA GLY A 201 5.51 15.29 4.05
C GLY A 201 6.46 16.38 3.59
#